data_AF-A0A4R3Z860-F1
#
_entry.id   AF-A0A4R3Z860-F1
#
_cell.length_a   1.000
_cell.length_b   1.000
_cell.length_c   1.000
_cell.angle_alpha   90.00
_cell.angle_beta   90.00
_cell.angle_gamma   90.00
#
_symmetry.space_group_name_H-M   'P 1'
#
loop_
_entity.id
_entity.type
_entity.pdbx_description
1 polymer ?
#
loop_
_entity_poly.entity_id
_entity_poly.type
_entity_poly.pdbx_seq_one_letter_code
_entity_poly.pdbx_strand_id
1 'polypeptide(L)'
;MKNKVLLINIFASILLFMTLFSVNDSNINYIKYLDIVAVFSLITIVLFVYSIYKLEKSIVNLFLIFELFLVIFNFGQFIAFYLCGNDFSVLTPYRNSLTAFPESIVKSTVNMCFLYIYSFHFGWLFFSKNIKKRNTQVVFNLITAKYIGLALLLISIVPLIKYDSAYFVQSIKYGYVLSDLSVNYGIIDDLARLYKVAVIFLIIGYSKEKKVKFIVLGNIIYSFLKIWLIGQRGYEFIFVIFIAVIYYTFIAKINFKKMIMLFVVVLFSLSLMKSVVYTRDSTQKVNFSSVVSNVVKDNIVVETLAEFGNTFYTAQIINYEVPNNVDFCYGKEFFMSTLTMLPNIGGLSNKLKEVNLIYQMSITQYRGIGGSMIGEFYYNFGWLGFIFMFAFGDLCAKLSRKISFDEKIDSVQAALYIALFQNLIWFIRDSIMSLPRKCLFELILPYILYLIIKKVFVVKVHSENKKKYIEEKI
;
A
#
# COMPACT_ATOMS: atom_id res chain seq x y z
N MET A 1 -23.47 2.94 -20.37
CA MET A 1 -22.83 3.63 -19.22
C MET A 1 -21.32 3.49 -19.26
N LYS A 2 -20.76 2.27 -19.23
CA LYS A 2 -19.31 2.02 -19.40
C LYS A 2 -18.64 2.77 -20.54
N ASN A 3 -19.15 2.67 -21.77
CA ASN A 3 -18.54 3.35 -22.91
C ASN A 3 -18.51 4.88 -22.74
N LYS A 4 -19.50 5.49 -22.07
CA LYS A 4 -19.50 6.93 -21.77
C LYS A 4 -18.43 7.29 -20.74
N VAL A 5 -18.29 6.50 -19.67
CA VAL A 5 -17.24 6.70 -18.66
C VAL A 5 -15.85 6.53 -19.30
N LEU A 6 -15.67 5.50 -20.12
CA LEU A 6 -14.43 5.27 -20.86
C LEU A 6 -14.08 6.45 -21.77
N LEU A 7 -15.04 6.92 -22.57
CA LEU A 7 -14.84 8.09 -23.46
C LEU A 7 -14.48 9.36 -22.68
N ILE A 8 -15.13 9.62 -21.54
CA ILE A 8 -14.80 10.76 -20.67
C ILE A 8 -13.37 10.65 -20.17
N ASN A 9 -12.93 9.47 -19.70
CA ASN A 9 -11.57 9.28 -19.21
C ASN A 9 -10.53 9.41 -20.32
N ILE A 10 -10.77 8.82 -21.49
CA ILE A 10 -9.88 8.94 -22.65
C ILE A 10 -9.77 10.41 -23.07
N PHE A 11 -10.89 11.11 -23.19
CA PHE A 11 -10.89 12.52 -23.58
C PHE A 11 -10.19 13.40 -22.54
N ALA A 12 -10.50 13.19 -21.25
CA ALA A 12 -9.86 13.92 -20.16
C ALA A 12 -8.35 13.62 -20.10
N SER A 13 -7.91 12.37 -20.24
CA SER A 13 -6.49 12.04 -20.23
C SER A 13 -5.77 12.64 -21.44
N ILE A 14 -6.36 12.59 -22.64
CA ILE A 14 -5.77 13.21 -23.84
C ILE A 14 -5.62 14.71 -23.64
N LEU A 15 -6.67 15.39 -23.15
CA LEU A 15 -6.60 16.82 -22.87
C LEU A 15 -5.52 17.14 -21.85
N LEU A 16 -5.42 16.36 -20.76
CA LEU A 16 -4.41 16.55 -19.72
C LEU A 16 -2.98 16.29 -20.23
N PHE A 17 -2.79 15.31 -21.11
CA PHE A 17 -1.48 15.09 -21.75
C PHE A 17 -1.13 16.21 -22.74
N MET A 18 -2.09 16.68 -23.53
CA MET A 18 -1.88 17.79 -24.45
C MET A 18 -1.49 19.05 -23.70
N THR A 19 -2.17 19.38 -22.60
CA THR A 19 -1.83 20.54 -21.79
C THR A 19 -0.47 20.39 -21.11
N LEU A 20 -0.12 19.22 -20.56
CA LEU A 20 1.23 18.99 -20.03
C LEU A 20 2.30 19.15 -21.10
N PHE A 21 2.07 18.62 -22.30
CA PHE A 21 3.02 18.74 -23.42
C PHE A 21 3.18 20.19 -23.87
N SER A 22 2.08 20.92 -24.08
CA SER A 22 2.12 22.34 -24.43
C SER A 22 2.81 23.20 -23.37
N VAL A 23 2.61 22.89 -22.09
CA VAL A 23 3.27 23.62 -21.00
C VAL A 23 4.76 23.25 -20.92
N ASN A 24 5.14 22.00 -21.18
CA ASN A 24 6.54 21.58 -21.19
C ASN A 24 7.37 22.34 -22.23
N ASP A 25 6.81 22.57 -23.42
CA ASP A 25 7.47 23.28 -24.53
C ASP A 25 7.40 24.82 -24.40
N SER A 26 6.52 25.33 -23.53
CA SER A 26 6.38 26.75 -23.30
C SER A 26 7.43 27.29 -22.31
N ASN A 27 7.85 28.55 -22.48
CA ASN A 27 8.70 29.29 -21.52
C ASN A 27 7.94 29.71 -20.25
N ILE A 28 7.03 28.89 -19.75
CA ILE A 28 6.28 29.15 -18.52
C ILE A 28 7.21 28.99 -17.32
N ASN A 29 7.07 29.90 -16.34
CA ASN A 29 7.78 29.83 -15.07
C ASN A 29 7.55 28.47 -14.38
N TYR A 30 8.63 27.85 -13.91
CA TYR A 30 8.63 26.55 -13.25
C TYR A 30 7.63 26.44 -12.08
N ILE A 31 7.46 27.49 -11.27
CA ILE A 31 6.49 27.49 -10.17
C ILE A 31 5.07 27.29 -10.71
N LYS A 32 4.71 27.97 -11.79
CA LYS A 32 3.41 27.79 -12.45
C LYS A 32 3.26 26.39 -13.05
N TYR A 33 4.35 25.81 -13.54
CA TYR A 33 4.35 24.41 -13.99
C TYR A 33 3.99 23.45 -12.84
N LEU A 34 4.61 23.62 -11.67
CA LEU A 34 4.31 22.81 -10.48
C LEU A 34 2.83 22.94 -10.06
N ASP A 35 2.27 24.16 -10.11
CA ASP A 35 0.86 24.40 -9.81
C ASP A 35 -0.07 23.66 -10.78
N ILE A 36 0.24 23.70 -12.08
CA ILE A 36 -0.52 22.98 -13.11
C ILE A 36 -0.50 21.47 -12.83
N VAL A 37 0.66 20.91 -12.49
CA VAL A 37 0.80 19.49 -12.13
C VAL A 37 0.00 19.14 -10.88
N ALA A 38 0.02 19.98 -9.85
CA ALA A 38 -0.78 19.79 -8.64
C ALA A 38 -2.29 19.77 -8.93
N VAL A 39 -2.77 20.74 -9.70
CA VAL A 39 -4.17 20.83 -10.12
C VAL A 39 -4.55 19.61 -10.97
N PHE A 40 -3.69 19.16 -11.87
CA PHE A 40 -3.94 17.97 -12.69
C PHE A 40 -4.01 16.69 -11.86
N SER A 41 -3.17 16.59 -10.84
CA SER A 41 -3.19 15.48 -9.88
C SER A 41 -4.53 15.44 -9.12
N LEU A 42 -5.03 16.59 -8.68
CA LEU A 42 -6.35 16.71 -8.04
C LEU A 42 -7.50 16.35 -8.99
N ILE A 43 -7.45 16.82 -10.25
CA ILE A 43 -8.43 16.47 -11.29
C ILE A 43 -8.40 14.95 -11.54
N THR A 44 -7.22 14.34 -11.58
CA THR A 44 -7.03 12.89 -11.76
C THR A 44 -7.72 12.10 -10.65
N ILE A 45 -7.55 12.52 -9.39
CA ILE A 45 -8.24 11.91 -8.24
C ILE A 45 -9.77 11.97 -8.42
N VAL A 46 -10.30 13.14 -8.78
CA VAL A 46 -11.75 13.33 -8.99
C VAL A 46 -12.26 12.44 -10.12
N LEU A 47 -11.52 12.35 -11.23
CA LEU A 47 -11.87 11.50 -12.37
C LEU A 47 -11.89 10.02 -12.01
N PHE A 48 -10.90 9.52 -11.26
CA PHE A 48 -10.85 8.11 -10.84
C PHE A 48 -12.00 7.76 -9.89
N VAL A 49 -12.23 8.60 -8.88
CA VAL A 49 -13.36 8.45 -7.95
C VAL A 49 -14.69 8.45 -8.70
N TYR A 50 -14.89 9.39 -9.63
CA TYR A 50 -16.09 9.46 -10.45
C TYR A 50 -16.30 8.18 -11.28
N SER A 51 -15.23 7.71 -11.92
CA SER A 51 -15.27 6.56 -12.83
C SER A 51 -15.64 5.28 -12.11
N ILE A 52 -14.98 5.03 -10.97
CA ILE A 52 -15.24 3.87 -10.10
C ILE A 52 -16.65 3.95 -9.51
N TYR A 53 -17.03 5.11 -8.96
CA TYR A 53 -18.38 5.28 -8.41
C TYR A 53 -19.47 5.05 -9.47
N LYS A 54 -19.27 5.50 -10.71
CA LYS A 54 -20.25 5.30 -11.78
C LYS A 54 -20.38 3.83 -12.18
N LEU A 55 -19.28 3.08 -12.24
CA LEU A 55 -19.26 1.70 -12.72
C LEU A 55 -19.62 0.67 -11.65
N GLU A 56 -19.19 0.88 -10.41
CA GLU A 56 -19.32 -0.11 -9.34
C GLU A 56 -20.32 0.31 -8.26
N LYS A 57 -20.76 1.58 -8.24
CA LYS A 57 -21.72 2.12 -7.27
C LYS A 57 -21.26 1.99 -5.80
N SER A 58 -19.97 1.80 -5.58
CA SER A 58 -19.32 1.81 -4.26
C SER A 58 -18.13 2.77 -4.30
N ILE A 59 -17.95 3.51 -3.20
CA ILE A 59 -16.76 4.36 -2.97
C ILE A 59 -15.73 3.58 -2.13
N VAL A 60 -16.14 2.49 -1.47
CA VAL A 60 -15.23 1.62 -0.72
C VAL A 60 -14.88 0.45 -1.61
N ASN A 61 -13.84 0.63 -2.42
CA ASN A 61 -13.25 -0.40 -3.25
C ASN A 61 -11.73 -0.39 -3.04
N LEU A 62 -11.14 -1.56 -2.84
CA LEU A 62 -9.69 -1.73 -2.64
C LEU A 62 -8.86 -1.25 -3.83
N PHE A 63 -9.40 -1.36 -5.04
CA PHE A 63 -8.82 -0.81 -6.25
C PHE A 63 -8.81 0.72 -6.24
N LEU A 64 -9.92 1.37 -5.84
CA LEU A 64 -9.94 2.83 -5.69
C LEU A 64 -8.91 3.29 -4.65
N ILE A 65 -8.83 2.60 -3.52
CA ILE A 65 -7.86 2.91 -2.47
C ILE A 65 -6.44 2.82 -3.03
N PHE A 66 -6.12 1.74 -3.76
CA PHE A 66 -4.83 1.57 -4.43
C PHE A 66 -4.54 2.73 -5.39
N GLU A 67 -5.48 3.10 -6.27
CA GLU A 67 -5.29 4.20 -7.22
C GLU A 67 -5.07 5.56 -6.54
N LEU A 68 -5.82 5.84 -5.48
CA LEU A 68 -5.66 7.06 -4.70
C LEU A 68 -4.27 7.12 -4.07
N PHE A 69 -3.80 6.02 -3.48
CA PHE A 69 -2.44 5.94 -2.96
C PHE A 69 -1.40 6.08 -4.08
N LEU A 70 -1.62 5.48 -5.25
CA LEU A 70 -0.70 5.59 -6.38
C LEU A 70 -0.52 7.05 -6.81
N VAL A 71 -1.60 7.84 -6.86
CA VAL A 71 -1.50 9.28 -7.14
C VAL A 71 -0.86 10.05 -5.98
N ILE A 72 -1.30 9.81 -4.74
CA ILE A 72 -0.80 10.55 -3.56
C ILE A 72 0.70 10.30 -3.31
N PHE A 73 1.18 9.07 -3.46
CA PHE A 73 2.61 8.77 -3.28
C PHE A 73 3.48 9.41 -4.36
N ASN A 74 2.97 9.59 -5.58
CA ASN A 74 3.75 10.17 -6.69
C ASN A 74 3.56 11.69 -6.85
N PHE A 75 2.46 12.28 -6.36
CA PHE A 75 2.19 13.70 -6.55
C PHE A 75 1.86 14.45 -5.25
N GLY A 76 2.00 13.80 -4.10
CA GLY A 76 1.71 14.42 -2.80
C GLY A 76 2.49 15.71 -2.54
N GLN A 77 3.77 15.78 -2.90
CA GLN A 77 4.59 17.00 -2.73
C GLN A 77 4.11 18.16 -3.62
N PHE A 78 3.64 17.89 -4.84
CA PHE A 78 3.06 18.91 -5.73
C PHE A 78 1.77 19.48 -5.13
N ILE A 79 0.88 18.60 -4.66
CA ILE A 79 -0.38 19.02 -4.02
C ILE A 79 -0.08 19.79 -2.73
N ALA A 80 0.88 19.32 -1.93
CA ALA A 80 1.29 19.98 -0.70
C ALA A 80 1.82 21.41 -0.96
N PHE A 81 2.73 21.54 -1.93
CA PHE A 81 3.28 22.82 -2.37
C PHE A 81 2.19 23.81 -2.79
N TYR A 82 1.26 23.37 -3.64
CA TYR A 82 0.14 24.18 -4.11
C TYR A 82 -0.79 24.63 -2.97
N LEU A 83 -1.15 23.73 -2.06
CA LEU A 83 -2.06 24.03 -0.93
C LEU A 83 -1.44 24.98 0.10
N CYS A 84 -0.11 25.06 0.18
CA CYS A 84 0.62 25.98 1.05
C CYS A 84 0.99 27.31 0.37
N GLY A 85 0.41 27.62 -0.79
CA GLY A 85 0.69 28.89 -1.48
C GLY A 85 2.10 28.95 -2.05
N ASN A 86 2.61 27.81 -2.54
CA ASN A 86 3.89 27.69 -3.24
C ASN A 86 5.12 27.92 -2.34
N ASP A 87 4.98 27.55 -1.06
CA ASP A 87 6.07 27.60 -0.10
C ASP A 87 6.84 26.27 -0.07
N PHE A 88 8.11 26.31 -0.44
CA PHE A 88 9.00 25.15 -0.36
C PHE A 88 9.37 24.77 1.08
N SER A 89 9.14 25.66 2.06
CA SER A 89 9.48 25.41 3.47
C SER A 89 8.78 24.15 4.00
N VAL A 90 7.58 23.84 3.50
CA VAL A 90 6.80 22.65 3.87
C VAL A 90 7.47 21.34 3.47
N LEU A 91 8.42 21.39 2.54
CA LEU A 91 9.18 20.25 2.05
C LEU A 91 10.53 20.09 2.76
N THR A 92 10.99 21.09 3.52
CA THR A 92 12.30 21.09 4.21
C THR A 92 12.53 19.87 5.11
N PRO A 93 11.53 19.36 5.86
CA PRO A 93 11.72 18.15 6.69
C PRO A 93 11.86 16.85 5.88
N TYR A 94 11.63 16.91 4.56
CA TYR A 94 11.55 15.79 3.65
C TYR A 94 12.58 15.95 2.51
N ARG A 95 12.78 14.91 1.70
CA ARG A 95 13.55 15.08 0.46
C ARG A 95 12.70 15.85 -0.53
N ASN A 96 13.09 17.09 -0.84
CA ASN A 96 12.36 17.96 -1.74
C ASN A 96 12.52 17.50 -3.20
N SER A 97 11.53 16.75 -3.68
CA SER A 97 11.51 16.23 -5.05
C SER A 97 11.27 17.31 -6.11
N LEU A 98 10.74 18.47 -5.72
CA LEU A 98 10.38 19.52 -6.68
C LEU A 98 11.59 20.34 -7.14
N THR A 99 12.70 20.35 -6.39
CA THR A 99 13.88 21.16 -6.71
C THR A 99 15.20 20.39 -6.69
N ALA A 100 15.21 19.13 -6.24
CA ALA A 100 16.44 18.34 -6.14
C ALA A 100 17.05 17.93 -7.50
N PHE A 101 16.30 18.06 -8.59
CA PHE A 101 16.74 17.70 -9.94
C PHE A 101 16.49 18.85 -10.93
N PRO A 102 17.23 18.88 -12.07
CA PRO A 102 16.95 19.83 -13.14
C PRO A 102 15.50 19.78 -13.61
N GLU A 103 14.92 20.91 -13.99
CA GLU A 103 13.51 21.02 -14.39
C GLU A 103 13.12 20.03 -15.50
N SER A 104 14.04 19.76 -16.44
CA SER A 104 13.83 18.80 -17.53
C SER A 104 13.57 17.38 -17.02
N ILE A 105 14.29 16.96 -15.97
CA ILE A 105 14.13 15.65 -15.34
C ILE A 105 12.83 15.60 -14.56
N VAL A 106 12.48 16.68 -13.84
CA VAL A 106 11.19 16.76 -13.14
C VAL A 106 10.04 16.63 -14.15
N LYS A 107 10.07 17.42 -15.23
CA LYS A 107 9.06 17.39 -16.30
C LYS A 107 8.93 16.01 -16.95
N SER A 108 10.06 15.39 -17.32
CA SER A 108 10.09 14.04 -17.88
C SER A 108 9.49 13.01 -16.92
N THR A 109 9.83 13.08 -15.63
CA THR A 109 9.33 12.16 -14.60
C THR A 109 7.84 12.35 -14.35
N VAL A 110 7.34 13.60 -14.35
CA VAL A 110 5.90 13.88 -14.28
C VAL A 110 5.14 13.20 -15.42
N ASN A 111 5.63 13.34 -16.66
CA ASN A 111 5.02 12.72 -17.83
C ASN A 111 5.00 11.18 -17.71
N MET A 112 6.12 10.58 -17.28
CA MET A 112 6.23 9.15 -17.02
C MET A 112 5.21 8.69 -15.97
N CYS A 113 5.15 9.36 -14.81
CA CYS A 113 4.25 9.01 -13.73
C CYS A 113 2.77 9.08 -14.16
N PHE A 114 2.36 10.16 -14.83
CA PHE A 114 1.00 10.26 -15.36
C PHE A 114 0.71 9.16 -16.38
N LEU A 115 1.62 8.88 -17.31
CA LEU A 115 1.44 7.85 -18.33
C LEU A 115 1.17 6.48 -17.69
N TYR A 116 1.93 6.14 -16.67
CA TYR A 116 1.82 4.87 -15.97
C TYR A 116 0.55 4.79 -15.13
N ILE A 117 0.22 5.87 -14.40
CA ILE A 117 -0.99 5.96 -13.58
C ILE A 117 -2.25 5.86 -14.45
N TYR A 118 -2.33 6.60 -15.55
CA TYR A 118 -3.45 6.50 -16.48
C TYR A 118 -3.52 5.13 -17.13
N SER A 119 -2.37 4.54 -17.51
CA SER A 119 -2.35 3.19 -18.10
C SER A 119 -2.88 2.14 -17.11
N PHE A 120 -2.52 2.23 -15.83
CA PHE A 120 -3.09 1.40 -14.78
C PHE A 120 -4.61 1.56 -14.67
N HIS A 121 -5.12 2.80 -14.64
CA HIS A 121 -6.55 3.08 -14.60
C HIS A 121 -7.28 2.55 -15.84
N PHE A 122 -6.70 2.71 -17.02
CA PHE A 122 -7.25 2.18 -18.26
C PHE A 122 -7.29 0.66 -18.26
N GLY A 123 -6.27 0.00 -17.70
CA GLY A 123 -6.28 -1.45 -17.48
C GLY A 123 -7.53 -1.92 -16.75
N TRP A 124 -7.91 -1.22 -15.68
CA TRP A 124 -9.17 -1.50 -14.98
C TRP A 124 -10.40 -1.14 -15.82
N LEU A 125 -10.45 0.05 -16.43
CA LEU A 125 -11.61 0.49 -17.22
C LEU A 125 -11.94 -0.46 -18.37
N PHE A 126 -10.94 -0.93 -19.12
CA PHE A 126 -11.15 -1.80 -20.28
C PHE A 126 -11.80 -3.13 -19.90
N PHE A 127 -11.39 -3.73 -18.78
CA PHE A 127 -11.88 -5.04 -18.36
C PHE A 127 -12.93 -4.98 -17.24
N SER A 128 -13.26 -3.79 -16.74
CA SER A 128 -14.41 -3.57 -15.87
C SER A 128 -15.70 -4.00 -16.58
N LYS A 129 -16.58 -4.73 -15.90
CA LYS A 129 -17.92 -5.07 -16.43
C LYS A 129 -18.92 -4.23 -15.63
N ASN A 130 -20.01 -3.78 -16.26
CA ASN A 130 -21.09 -3.13 -15.51
C ASN A 130 -21.62 -4.14 -14.49
N ILE A 131 -21.49 -3.84 -13.20
CA ILE A 131 -21.94 -4.72 -12.14
C ILE A 131 -23.46 -4.59 -12.04
N LYS A 132 -24.19 -5.68 -12.27
CA LYS A 132 -25.60 -5.79 -11.84
C LYS A 132 -25.58 -6.03 -10.33
N LYS A 133 -26.23 -5.17 -9.54
CA LYS A 133 -26.41 -5.37 -8.09
C LYS A 133 -26.92 -6.79 -7.84
N ARG A 134 -26.09 -7.65 -7.27
CA ARG A 134 -26.51 -8.94 -6.70
C ARG A 134 -26.31 -8.87 -5.20
N ASN A 135 -27.31 -9.31 -4.43
CA ASN A 135 -27.22 -9.41 -2.98
C ASN A 135 -26.11 -10.42 -2.64
N THR A 136 -24.98 -9.93 -2.15
CA THR A 136 -23.90 -10.76 -1.63
C THR A 136 -24.37 -11.39 -0.31
N GLN A 137 -24.77 -12.66 -0.35
CA GLN A 137 -24.78 -13.50 0.85
C GLN A 137 -23.43 -14.22 0.91
N VAL A 138 -22.55 -13.72 1.77
CA VAL A 138 -21.30 -14.41 2.12
C VAL A 138 -21.68 -15.77 2.72
N VAL A 139 -21.29 -16.87 2.08
CA VAL A 139 -21.42 -18.20 2.67
C VAL A 139 -20.26 -18.35 3.64
N PHE A 140 -20.60 -18.11 4.89
CA PHE A 140 -19.66 -17.89 5.97
C PHE A 140 -19.05 -19.21 6.47
N ASN A 141 -17.78 -19.46 6.17
CA ASN A 141 -16.95 -20.34 6.99
C ASN A 141 -16.16 -19.53 8.02
N LEU A 142 -16.89 -18.77 8.84
CA LEU A 142 -16.34 -17.89 9.89
C LEU A 142 -15.48 -18.67 10.89
N ILE A 143 -15.91 -19.89 11.19
CA ILE A 143 -15.24 -20.78 12.12
C ILE A 143 -13.83 -21.11 11.61
N THR A 144 -13.70 -21.47 10.34
CA THR A 144 -12.39 -21.78 9.75
C THR A 144 -11.50 -20.54 9.70
N ALA A 145 -12.03 -19.39 9.30
CA ALA A 145 -11.28 -18.13 9.30
C ALA A 145 -10.78 -17.76 10.71
N LYS A 146 -11.60 -17.95 11.74
CA LYS A 146 -11.26 -17.74 13.15
C LYS A 146 -10.13 -18.65 13.61
N TYR A 147 -10.18 -19.95 13.31
CA TYR A 147 -9.11 -20.88 13.69
C TYR A 147 -7.80 -20.63 12.95
N ILE A 148 -7.85 -20.27 11.66
CA ILE A 148 -6.65 -19.85 10.91
C ILE A 148 -6.04 -18.61 11.56
N GLY A 149 -6.86 -17.60 11.85
CA GLY A 149 -6.40 -16.38 12.51
C GLY A 149 -5.76 -16.62 13.86
N LEU A 150 -6.34 -17.50 14.68
CA LEU A 150 -5.75 -17.89 15.99
C LEU A 150 -4.43 -18.64 15.82
N ALA A 151 -4.34 -19.58 14.87
CA ALA A 151 -3.10 -20.32 14.61
C ALA A 151 -1.98 -19.39 14.14
N LEU A 152 -2.26 -18.48 13.20
CA LEU A 152 -1.29 -17.48 12.73
C LEU A 152 -0.88 -16.52 13.84
N LEU A 153 -1.81 -16.11 14.72
CA LEU A 153 -1.49 -15.26 15.86
C LEU A 153 -0.48 -15.96 16.79
N LEU A 154 -0.71 -17.24 17.10
CA LEU A 154 0.20 -18.03 17.94
C LEU A 154 1.61 -18.17 17.33
N ILE A 155 1.68 -18.40 16.01
CA ILE A 155 2.95 -18.52 15.28
C ILE A 155 3.71 -17.18 15.25
N SER A 156 2.98 -16.07 15.12
CA SER A 156 3.56 -14.75 14.87
C SER A 156 3.92 -13.95 16.12
N ILE A 157 3.31 -14.22 17.28
CA ILE A 157 3.42 -13.31 18.43
C ILE A 157 4.84 -13.25 19.03
N VAL A 158 5.53 -14.38 19.14
CA VAL A 158 6.92 -14.41 19.65
C VAL A 158 7.88 -13.75 18.65
N PRO A 159 7.85 -14.09 17.35
CA PRO A 159 8.62 -13.36 16.33
C PRO A 159 8.33 -11.85 16.31
N LEU A 160 7.07 -11.46 16.47
CA LEU A 160 6.65 -10.05 16.50
C LEU A 160 7.29 -9.28 17.65
N ILE A 161 7.27 -9.84 18.87
CA ILE A 161 7.89 -9.20 20.03
C ILE A 161 9.39 -9.03 19.80
N LYS A 162 10.06 -10.03 19.23
CA LYS A 162 11.50 -9.96 18.91
C LYS A 162 11.79 -8.92 17.82
N TYR A 163 10.96 -8.88 16.78
CA TYR A 163 11.05 -7.89 15.70
C TYR A 163 10.89 -6.46 16.25
N ASP A 164 9.78 -6.20 16.96
CA ASP A 164 9.47 -4.87 17.47
C ASP A 164 10.49 -4.39 18.52
N SER A 165 10.94 -5.28 19.41
CA SER A 165 11.98 -4.93 20.39
C SER A 165 13.31 -4.58 19.73
N ALA A 166 13.70 -5.27 18.66
CA ALA A 166 14.92 -4.93 17.91
C ALA A 166 14.82 -3.53 17.29
N TYR A 167 13.69 -3.23 16.63
CA TYR A 167 13.45 -1.91 16.04
C TYR A 167 13.33 -0.79 17.08
N PHE A 168 12.72 -1.07 18.23
CA PHE A 168 12.62 -0.13 19.34
C PHE A 168 13.99 0.19 19.94
N VAL A 169 14.86 -0.82 20.13
CA VAL A 169 16.24 -0.58 20.57
C VAL A 169 17.01 0.22 19.52
N GLN A 170 16.79 -0.05 18.23
CA GLN A 170 17.43 0.68 17.15
C GLN A 170 16.98 2.15 17.12
N SER A 171 15.67 2.42 17.28
CA SER A 171 15.13 3.78 17.30
C SER A 171 15.68 4.61 18.46
N ILE A 172 15.93 3.99 19.62
CA ILE A 172 16.60 4.63 20.76
C ILE A 172 18.09 4.89 20.47
N LYS A 173 18.81 3.90 19.94
CA LYS A 173 20.29 3.96 19.82
C LYS A 173 20.79 4.86 18.70
N TYR A 174 20.12 4.84 17.55
CA TYR A 174 20.60 5.48 16.32
C TYR A 174 19.67 6.58 15.82
N GLY A 175 18.63 6.89 16.59
CA GLY A 175 17.48 7.64 16.09
C GLY A 175 16.80 6.90 14.93
N TYR A 176 15.82 7.55 14.32
CA TYR A 176 15.07 7.01 13.17
C TYR A 176 15.86 7.04 11.84
N VAL A 177 17.20 7.08 11.89
CA VAL A 177 18.07 7.35 10.71
C VAL A 177 18.55 6.06 10.03
N LEU A 178 18.54 4.91 10.72
CA LEU A 178 19.23 3.69 10.28
C LEU A 178 18.32 2.49 9.95
N SER A 179 17.01 2.68 9.81
CA SER A 179 16.08 1.57 9.52
C SER A 179 16.32 0.87 8.17
N ASP A 180 17.13 1.45 7.27
CA ASP A 180 17.22 0.99 5.88
C ASP A 180 18.46 0.13 5.56
N LEU A 181 19.44 -0.01 6.47
CA LEU A 181 20.73 -0.63 6.12
C LEU A 181 21.01 -2.03 6.71
N SER A 182 20.07 -2.63 7.43
CA SER A 182 20.20 -4.04 7.83
C SER A 182 18.86 -4.72 8.02
N VAL A 183 18.02 -4.72 6.98
CA VAL A 183 16.93 -5.70 6.88
C VAL A 183 17.56 -7.07 6.67
N ASN A 184 17.92 -7.73 7.77
CA ASN A 184 18.15 -9.15 7.76
C ASN A 184 16.80 -9.78 7.38
N TYR A 185 16.69 -10.26 6.14
CA TYR A 185 15.59 -11.11 5.69
C TYR A 185 15.65 -12.48 6.39
N GLY A 186 15.48 -12.46 7.71
CA GLY A 186 15.43 -13.62 8.57
C GLY A 186 14.02 -14.17 8.63
N ILE A 187 13.90 -15.47 8.89
CA ILE A 187 12.61 -16.14 9.05
C ILE A 187 11.77 -15.53 10.18
N ILE A 188 12.42 -14.89 11.17
CA ILE A 188 11.75 -14.19 12.27
C ILE A 188 10.90 -13.02 11.75
N ASP A 189 11.44 -12.22 10.82
CA ASP A 189 10.74 -11.08 10.23
C ASP A 189 9.57 -11.55 9.36
N ASP A 190 9.76 -12.64 8.60
CA ASP A 190 8.70 -13.28 7.82
C ASP A 190 7.55 -13.75 8.73
N LEU A 191 7.88 -14.41 9.84
CA LEU A 191 6.88 -14.89 10.78
C LEU A 191 6.20 -13.74 11.56
N ALA A 192 6.91 -12.65 11.85
CA ALA A 192 6.34 -11.47 12.48
C ALA A 192 5.28 -10.81 11.59
N ARG A 193 5.50 -10.75 10.26
CA ARG A 193 4.53 -10.20 9.30
C ARG A 193 3.19 -10.93 9.30
N LEU A 194 3.18 -12.23 9.61
CA LEU A 194 1.95 -13.02 9.72
C LEU A 194 0.97 -12.48 10.77
N TYR A 195 1.43 -11.66 11.72
CA TYR A 195 0.55 -11.02 12.69
C TYR A 195 -0.56 -10.20 12.01
N LYS A 196 -0.23 -9.40 11.00
CA LYS A 196 -1.22 -8.56 10.30
C LYS A 196 -2.24 -9.42 9.54
N VAL A 197 -1.77 -10.50 8.93
CA VAL A 197 -2.63 -11.50 8.29
C VAL A 197 -3.54 -12.17 9.31
N ALA A 198 -3.00 -12.56 10.48
CA ALA A 198 -3.78 -13.13 11.58
C ALA A 198 -4.92 -12.20 12.00
N VAL A 199 -4.64 -10.90 12.15
CA VAL A 199 -5.63 -9.88 12.50
C VAL A 199 -6.73 -9.78 11.44
N ILE A 200 -6.40 -9.78 10.15
CA ILE A 200 -7.39 -9.78 9.05
C ILE A 200 -8.32 -11.00 9.18
N PHE A 201 -7.76 -12.20 9.35
CA PHE A 201 -8.53 -13.43 9.53
C PHE A 201 -9.42 -13.40 10.77
N LEU A 202 -8.92 -12.87 11.89
CA LEU A 202 -9.67 -12.73 13.13
C LEU A 202 -10.82 -11.72 12.99
N ILE A 203 -10.60 -10.58 12.32
CA ILE A 203 -11.66 -9.59 12.08
C ILE A 203 -12.81 -10.22 11.27
N ILE A 204 -12.47 -10.95 10.21
CA ILE A 204 -13.48 -11.64 9.39
C ILE A 204 -14.16 -12.75 10.19
N GLY A 205 -13.39 -13.62 10.85
CA GLY A 205 -13.91 -14.75 11.62
C GLY A 205 -14.81 -14.36 12.81
N TYR A 206 -14.52 -13.22 13.45
CA TYR A 206 -15.31 -12.65 14.54
C TYR A 206 -16.33 -11.60 14.09
N SER A 207 -16.56 -11.41 12.79
CA SER A 207 -17.42 -10.33 12.25
C SER A 207 -18.83 -10.26 12.83
N LYS A 208 -19.39 -11.39 13.31
CA LYS A 208 -20.71 -11.46 13.98
C LYS A 208 -20.65 -11.32 15.51
N GLU A 209 -19.46 -11.36 16.11
CA GLU A 209 -19.26 -11.31 17.57
C GLU A 209 -18.86 -9.89 18.03
N LYS A 210 -19.23 -9.49 19.25
CA LYS A 210 -18.81 -8.18 19.81
C LYS A 210 -17.29 -8.06 19.97
N LYS A 211 -16.58 -9.19 20.07
CA LYS A 211 -15.11 -9.28 20.20
C LYS A 211 -14.37 -8.56 19.07
N VAL A 212 -14.95 -8.48 17.88
CA VAL A 212 -14.30 -7.83 16.74
C VAL A 212 -14.00 -6.36 16.97
N LYS A 213 -14.83 -5.66 17.74
CA LYS A 213 -14.59 -4.25 18.08
C LYS A 213 -13.32 -4.08 18.92
N PHE A 214 -13.08 -5.01 19.85
CA PHE A 214 -11.87 -5.01 20.68
C PHE A 214 -10.63 -5.37 19.86
N ILE A 215 -10.75 -6.34 18.95
CA ILE A 215 -9.65 -6.70 18.04
C ILE A 215 -9.26 -5.50 17.17
N VAL A 216 -10.24 -4.82 16.56
CA VAL A 216 -10.00 -3.64 15.73
C VAL A 216 -9.41 -2.49 16.55
N LEU A 217 -10.02 -2.14 17.68
CA LEU A 217 -9.56 -1.02 18.51
C LEU A 217 -8.16 -1.29 19.09
N GLY A 218 -7.90 -2.50 19.58
CA GLY A 218 -6.60 -2.89 20.12
C GLY A 218 -5.49 -2.82 19.06
N ASN A 219 -5.77 -3.27 17.83
CA ASN A 219 -4.80 -3.18 16.73
C ASN A 219 -4.57 -1.75 16.26
N ILE A 220 -5.60 -0.92 16.21
CA ILE A 220 -5.45 0.50 15.90
C ILE A 220 -4.52 1.15 16.94
N ILE A 221 -4.80 0.97 18.24
CA ILE A 221 -3.96 1.49 19.33
C ILE A 221 -2.53 0.96 19.22
N TYR A 222 -2.35 -0.33 18.95
CA TYR A 222 -1.03 -0.93 18.77
C TYR A 222 -0.26 -0.34 17.59
N SER A 223 -0.90 -0.17 16.42
CA SER A 223 -0.28 0.49 15.27
C SER A 223 0.10 1.93 15.57
N PHE A 224 -0.74 2.68 16.31
CA PHE A 224 -0.38 4.01 16.81
C PHE A 224 0.85 4.01 17.71
N LEU A 225 0.93 3.05 18.65
CA LEU A 225 2.10 2.89 19.51
C LEU A 225 3.36 2.58 18.69
N LYS A 226 3.27 1.73 17.66
CA LYS A 226 4.39 1.45 16.76
C LYS A 226 4.83 2.68 15.97
N ILE A 227 3.89 3.46 15.45
CA ILE A 227 4.19 4.72 14.75
C ILE A 227 4.96 5.66 15.69
N TRP A 228 4.54 5.74 16.95
CA TRP A 228 5.13 6.63 17.94
C TRP A 228 6.49 6.18 18.47
N LEU A 229 6.68 4.88 18.74
CA LEU A 229 7.87 4.33 19.41
C LEU A 229 8.95 3.85 18.43
N ILE A 230 8.54 3.27 17.30
CA ILE A 230 9.42 2.59 16.33
C ILE A 230 9.65 3.45 15.09
N GLY A 231 8.68 4.31 14.73
CA GLY A 231 8.81 5.19 13.57
C GLY A 231 8.61 4.48 12.21
N GLN A 232 8.10 3.24 12.20
CA GLN A 232 7.61 2.58 10.99
C GLN A 232 6.25 3.16 10.57
N ARG A 233 6.27 4.34 9.93
CA ARG A 233 5.08 5.18 9.74
C ARG A 233 4.16 4.72 8.62
N GLY A 234 4.70 4.50 7.42
CA GLY A 234 3.90 4.22 6.23
C GLY A 234 3.16 2.88 6.32
N TYR A 235 3.84 1.82 6.74
CA TYR A 235 3.28 0.46 6.74
C TYR A 235 2.20 0.27 7.82
N GLU A 236 2.34 0.92 8.98
CA GLU A 236 1.31 0.91 10.02
C GLU A 236 0.13 1.81 9.67
N PHE A 237 0.37 2.98 9.04
CA PHE A 237 -0.70 3.85 8.57
C PHE A 237 -1.62 3.18 7.54
N ILE A 238 -1.01 2.54 6.53
CA ILE A 238 -1.77 1.76 5.53
C ILE A 238 -2.58 0.66 6.20
N PHE A 239 -2.00 -0.03 7.20
CA PHE A 239 -2.69 -1.09 7.92
C PHE A 239 -3.91 -0.57 8.72
N VAL A 240 -3.82 0.60 9.36
CA VAL A 240 -4.96 1.23 10.06
C VAL A 240 -6.11 1.53 9.10
N ILE A 241 -5.81 2.11 7.94
CA ILE A 241 -6.81 2.35 6.88
C ILE A 241 -7.45 1.03 6.44
N PHE A 242 -6.63 0.00 6.30
CA PHE A 242 -7.07 -1.32 5.85
C PHE A 242 -8.01 -2.00 6.85
N ILE A 243 -7.65 -2.01 8.15
CA ILE A 243 -8.52 -2.49 9.22
C ILE A 243 -9.86 -1.76 9.20
N ALA A 244 -9.85 -0.44 9.02
CA ALA A 244 -11.07 0.34 8.96
C ALA A 244 -11.95 -0.06 7.76
N VAL A 245 -11.35 -0.20 6.58
CA VAL A 245 -12.05 -0.63 5.37
C VAL A 245 -12.66 -2.03 5.54
N ILE A 246 -11.93 -2.98 6.12
CA ILE A 246 -12.43 -4.32 6.41
C ILE A 246 -13.61 -4.24 7.39
N TYR A 247 -13.45 -3.49 8.47
CA TYR A 247 -14.49 -3.33 9.49
C TYR A 247 -15.80 -2.79 8.89
N TYR A 248 -15.69 -1.79 8.02
CA TYR A 248 -16.86 -1.20 7.37
C TYR A 248 -17.42 -2.02 6.22
N THR A 249 -16.60 -2.87 5.60
CA THR A 249 -17.07 -3.76 4.52
C THR A 249 -17.83 -4.95 5.09
N PHE A 250 -17.35 -5.55 6.19
CA PHE A 250 -17.88 -6.81 6.71
C PHE A 250 -18.78 -6.68 7.94
N ILE A 251 -18.68 -5.61 8.73
CA ILE A 251 -19.31 -5.54 10.07
C ILE A 251 -20.28 -4.38 10.20
N ALA A 252 -19.86 -3.16 9.84
CA ALA A 252 -20.67 -1.96 10.05
C ALA A 252 -20.97 -1.25 8.74
N LYS A 253 -22.24 -0.94 8.46
CA LYS A 253 -22.56 0.02 7.37
C LYS A 253 -21.93 1.38 7.69
N ILE A 254 -21.24 1.94 6.70
CA ILE A 254 -20.67 3.29 6.79
C ILE A 254 -21.83 4.30 6.87
N ASN A 255 -21.79 5.15 7.89
CA ASN A 255 -22.54 6.39 7.91
C ASN A 255 -21.56 7.57 7.94
N PHE A 256 -22.04 8.76 7.56
CA PHE A 256 -21.20 9.96 7.44
C PHE A 256 -20.48 10.31 8.74
N LYS A 257 -21.14 10.17 9.91
CA LYS A 257 -20.55 10.41 11.23
C LYS A 257 -19.35 9.50 11.52
N LYS A 258 -19.43 8.23 11.15
CA LYS A 258 -18.34 7.25 11.34
C LYS A 258 -17.19 7.47 10.35
N MET A 259 -17.45 7.99 9.15
CA MET A 259 -16.39 8.44 8.24
C MET A 259 -15.62 9.62 8.82
N ILE A 260 -16.32 10.60 9.40
CA ILE A 260 -15.68 11.74 10.06
C ILE A 260 -14.80 11.25 11.22
N MET A 261 -15.31 10.33 12.05
CA MET A 261 -14.52 9.76 13.15
C MET A 261 -13.28 9.02 12.65
N LEU A 262 -13.38 8.23 11.57
CA LEU A 262 -12.23 7.59 10.95
C LEU A 262 -11.22 8.62 10.43
N PHE A 263 -11.70 9.67 9.77
CA PHE A 263 -10.88 10.76 9.28
C PHE A 263 -10.14 11.47 10.41
N VAL A 264 -10.78 11.74 11.56
CA VAL A 264 -10.15 12.32 12.75
C VAL A 264 -9.06 11.40 13.32
N VAL A 265 -9.31 10.09 13.40
CA VAL A 265 -8.31 9.10 13.84
C VAL A 265 -7.11 9.08 12.89
N VAL A 266 -7.36 9.12 11.58
CA VAL A 266 -6.31 9.23 10.56
C VAL A 266 -5.53 10.52 10.74
N LEU A 267 -6.17 11.67 10.88
CA LEU A 267 -5.49 12.95 11.12
C LEU A 267 -4.65 12.90 12.41
N PHE A 268 -5.17 12.35 13.50
CA PHE A 268 -4.39 12.17 14.73
C PHE A 268 -3.18 11.24 14.53
N SER A 269 -3.29 10.20 13.71
CA SER A 269 -2.15 9.31 13.39
C SER A 269 -1.04 10.01 12.65
N LEU A 270 -1.42 10.88 11.74
CA LEU A 270 -0.51 11.70 10.95
C LEU A 270 0.19 12.74 11.84
N SER A 271 -0.42 13.16 12.95
CA SER A 271 0.12 14.25 13.78
C SER A 271 1.26 13.76 14.64
N LEU A 272 1.15 12.50 15.08
CA LEU A 272 2.22 11.79 15.77
C LEU A 272 3.42 11.55 14.87
N MET A 273 3.23 11.42 13.55
CA MET A 273 4.35 11.30 12.60
C MET A 273 5.24 12.55 12.65
N LYS A 274 4.63 13.74 12.77
CA LYS A 274 5.32 15.03 12.80
C LYS A 274 6.16 15.23 14.05
N SER A 275 5.63 14.92 15.24
CA SER A 275 6.38 15.12 16.50
C SER A 275 7.70 14.34 16.56
N VAL A 276 7.80 13.26 15.77
CA VAL A 276 8.98 12.40 15.69
C VAL A 276 9.99 12.89 14.63
N VAL A 277 9.55 13.69 13.65
CA VAL A 277 10.46 14.32 12.66
C VAL A 277 11.21 15.50 13.28
N TYR A 278 10.52 16.37 14.01
CA TYR A 278 11.12 17.59 14.60
C TYR A 278 12.08 17.33 15.77
N THR A 279 11.98 16.18 16.42
CA THR A 279 12.95 15.74 17.44
C THR A 279 14.21 15.10 16.85
N ARG A 280 14.35 15.04 15.51
CA ARG A 280 15.62 14.66 14.86
C ARG A 280 16.65 15.79 14.90
N ASP A 281 16.19 17.04 14.88
CA ASP A 281 17.08 18.22 14.80
C ASP A 281 17.26 18.94 16.15
N SER A 282 16.49 18.55 17.17
CA SER A 282 16.59 19.14 18.50
C SER A 282 16.76 18.04 19.55
N THR A 283 17.79 18.17 20.39
CA THR A 283 18.06 17.32 21.57
C THR A 283 16.96 17.39 22.65
N GLN A 284 15.79 17.94 22.32
CA GLN A 284 14.69 18.15 23.24
C GLN A 284 13.77 16.93 23.31
N LYS A 285 13.46 16.54 24.55
CA LYS A 285 12.47 15.50 24.86
C LYS A 285 11.11 15.91 24.30
N VAL A 286 10.41 14.98 23.64
CA VAL A 286 9.05 15.17 23.14
C VAL A 286 8.13 15.56 24.31
N ASN A 287 7.55 16.77 24.28
CA ASN A 287 6.54 17.21 25.24
C ASN A 287 5.15 17.04 24.62
N PHE A 288 4.19 16.50 25.36
CA PHE A 288 2.82 16.31 24.87
C PHE A 288 2.18 17.64 24.42
N SER A 289 2.52 18.75 25.10
CA SER A 289 2.06 20.09 24.70
C SER A 289 2.61 20.53 23.35
N SER A 290 3.84 20.15 22.97
CA SER A 290 4.39 20.47 21.66
C SER A 290 3.77 19.62 20.55
N VAL A 291 3.40 18.36 20.85
CA VAL A 291 2.62 17.54 19.92
C VAL A 291 1.27 18.18 19.62
N VAL A 292 0.54 18.62 20.66
CA VAL A 292 -0.77 19.28 20.51
C VAL A 292 -0.64 20.61 19.77
N SER A 293 0.37 21.43 20.09
CA SER A 293 0.57 22.70 19.38
C SER A 293 0.87 22.49 17.90
N ASN A 294 1.63 21.44 17.55
CA ASN A 294 1.98 21.12 16.18
C ASN A 294 0.78 20.56 15.38
N VAL A 295 -0.20 19.93 16.05
CA VAL A 295 -1.48 19.53 15.41
C VAL A 295 -2.31 20.75 15.05
N VAL A 296 -2.27 21.79 15.89
CA VAL A 296 -3.13 22.97 15.78
C VAL A 296 -2.53 24.06 14.90
N LYS A 297 -1.20 24.23 14.91
CA LYS A 297 -0.51 25.30 14.18
C LYS A 297 -0.17 24.94 12.72
N ASP A 298 0.00 23.67 12.42
CA ASP A 298 0.52 23.25 11.12
C ASP A 298 -0.48 22.39 10.34
N ASN A 299 -0.44 22.53 9.01
CA ASN A 299 -1.37 21.82 8.14
C ASN A 299 -0.92 20.37 7.95
N ILE A 300 -1.37 19.52 8.86
CA ILE A 300 -1.08 18.09 8.90
C ILE A 300 -1.39 17.33 7.61
N VAL A 301 -2.42 17.77 6.87
CA VAL A 301 -2.79 17.18 5.59
C VAL A 301 -1.71 17.46 4.57
N VAL A 302 -1.23 18.71 4.52
CA VAL A 302 -0.14 19.12 3.64
C VAL A 302 1.14 18.37 3.97
N GLU A 303 1.50 18.23 5.24
CA GLU A 303 2.70 17.49 5.63
C GLU A 303 2.64 16.00 5.29
N THR A 304 1.46 15.39 5.46
CA THR A 304 1.26 13.98 5.08
C THR A 304 1.44 13.80 3.58
N LEU A 305 0.87 14.72 2.79
CA LEU A 305 1.05 14.75 1.35
C LEU A 305 2.53 14.94 0.98
N ALA A 306 3.26 15.80 1.71
CA ALA A 306 4.68 16.02 1.50
C ALA A 306 5.54 14.76 1.78
N GLU A 307 5.26 14.03 2.87
CA GLU A 307 5.93 12.78 3.22
C GLU A 307 5.63 11.67 2.20
N PHE A 308 4.35 11.47 1.84
CA PHE A 308 3.98 10.44 0.87
C PHE A 308 4.54 10.74 -0.53
N GLY A 309 4.56 12.02 -0.93
CA GLY A 309 5.12 12.45 -2.20
C GLY A 309 6.62 12.19 -2.37
N ASN A 310 7.34 11.75 -1.34
CA ASN A 310 8.75 11.38 -1.43
C ASN A 310 9.00 10.17 -2.37
N THR A 311 7.96 9.39 -2.70
CA THR A 311 8.08 8.30 -3.68
C THR A 311 8.39 8.82 -5.09
N PHE A 312 7.97 10.05 -5.40
CA PHE A 312 8.31 10.74 -6.65
C PHE A 312 9.82 10.99 -6.77
N TYR A 313 10.48 11.33 -5.67
CA TYR A 313 11.93 11.51 -5.63
C TYR A 313 12.68 10.26 -6.09
N THR A 314 12.24 9.07 -5.64
CA THR A 314 12.79 7.80 -6.13
C THR A 314 12.56 7.64 -7.63
N ALA A 315 11.36 7.95 -8.14
CA ALA A 315 11.09 7.88 -9.59
C ALA A 315 11.98 8.83 -10.41
N GLN A 316 12.29 10.02 -9.89
CA GLN A 316 13.20 10.97 -10.52
C GLN A 316 14.63 10.45 -10.58
N ILE A 317 15.14 9.89 -9.48
CA ILE A 317 16.47 9.26 -9.46
C ILE A 317 16.56 8.22 -10.56
N ILE A 318 15.56 7.35 -10.66
CA ILE A 318 15.57 6.25 -11.63
C ILE A 318 15.49 6.79 -13.05
N ASN A 319 14.65 7.79 -13.33
CA ASN A 319 14.57 8.41 -14.65
C ASN A 319 15.86 9.17 -15.03
N TYR A 320 16.58 9.69 -14.03
CA TYR A 320 17.85 10.38 -14.25
C TYR A 320 19.01 9.41 -14.50
N GLU A 321 19.08 8.34 -13.70
CA GLU A 321 20.16 7.36 -13.74
C GLU A 321 19.97 6.30 -14.83
N VAL A 322 18.74 6.01 -15.26
CA VAL A 322 18.43 4.97 -16.25
C VAL A 322 17.97 5.61 -17.57
N PRO A 323 18.67 5.39 -18.70
CA PRO A 323 19.78 4.46 -18.91
C PRO A 323 21.20 5.07 -18.78
N ASN A 324 21.35 6.30 -18.28
CA ASN A 324 22.61 7.04 -18.39
C ASN A 324 23.78 6.39 -17.63
N ASN A 325 23.55 5.96 -16.40
CA ASN A 325 24.54 5.36 -15.50
C ASN A 325 24.21 3.91 -15.14
N VAL A 326 22.94 3.52 -15.27
CA VAL A 326 22.45 2.17 -14.99
C VAL A 326 21.60 1.71 -16.16
N ASP A 327 21.94 0.56 -16.76
CA ASP A 327 21.18 -0.01 -17.86
C ASP A 327 19.78 -0.47 -17.44
N PHE A 328 18.85 -0.55 -18.40
CA PHE A 328 17.56 -1.18 -18.19
C PHE A 328 17.72 -2.66 -17.79
N CYS A 329 16.86 -3.16 -16.89
CA CYS A 329 16.87 -4.55 -16.43
C CYS A 329 16.09 -5.52 -17.33
N TYR A 330 15.34 -5.01 -18.32
CA TYR A 330 14.56 -5.78 -19.29
C TYR A 330 13.62 -6.84 -18.66
N GLY A 331 13.02 -6.52 -17.51
CA GLY A 331 12.13 -7.42 -16.77
C GLY A 331 12.81 -8.50 -15.94
N LYS A 332 14.14 -8.62 -15.98
CA LYS A 332 14.90 -9.63 -15.23
C LYS A 332 14.64 -9.53 -13.73
N GLU A 333 14.46 -8.32 -13.20
CA GLU A 333 14.16 -8.11 -11.79
C GLU A 333 12.83 -8.76 -11.39
N PHE A 334 11.78 -8.62 -12.20
CA PHE A 334 10.48 -9.27 -11.94
C PHE A 334 10.60 -10.79 -11.89
N PHE A 335 11.34 -11.40 -12.81
CA PHE A 335 11.56 -12.85 -12.79
C PHE A 335 12.41 -13.28 -11.60
N MET A 336 13.55 -12.63 -11.38
CA MET A 336 14.47 -12.95 -10.29
C MET A 336 13.85 -12.71 -8.92
N SER A 337 12.92 -11.76 -8.78
CA SER A 337 12.19 -11.51 -7.54
C SER A 337 11.47 -12.76 -7.04
N THR A 338 11.01 -13.67 -7.91
CA THR A 338 10.35 -14.91 -7.49
C THR A 338 11.30 -15.85 -6.75
N LEU A 339 12.60 -15.80 -7.03
CA LEU A 339 13.62 -16.59 -6.34
C LEU A 339 13.86 -16.11 -4.91
N THR A 340 13.37 -14.92 -4.53
CA THR A 340 13.42 -14.43 -3.13
C THR A 340 12.58 -15.30 -2.18
N MET A 341 11.67 -16.11 -2.71
CA MET A 341 10.92 -17.13 -1.97
C MET A 341 11.82 -18.26 -1.45
N LEU A 342 12.96 -18.49 -2.10
CA LEU A 342 13.88 -19.55 -1.72
C LEU A 342 14.79 -19.10 -0.57
N PRO A 343 15.21 -20.02 0.31
CA PRO A 343 16.24 -19.73 1.30
C PRO A 343 17.55 -19.35 0.59
N ASN A 344 18.41 -18.59 1.28
CA ASN A 344 19.70 -18.15 0.75
C ASN A 344 20.73 -19.30 0.67
N ILE A 345 20.52 -20.22 -0.26
CA ILE A 345 21.42 -21.35 -0.54
C ILE A 345 22.38 -20.93 -1.67
N GLY A 346 23.68 -21.21 -1.50
CA GLY A 346 24.68 -20.98 -2.55
C GLY A 346 24.91 -19.50 -2.93
N GLY A 347 24.62 -18.56 -2.02
CA GLY A 347 24.80 -17.13 -2.27
C GLY A 347 23.75 -16.49 -3.18
N LEU A 348 22.57 -17.11 -3.31
CA LEU A 348 21.45 -16.59 -4.11
C LEU A 348 21.12 -15.13 -3.79
N SER A 349 21.17 -14.73 -2.53
CA SER A 349 20.90 -13.34 -2.13
C SER A 349 21.86 -12.33 -2.74
N ASN A 350 23.12 -12.69 -2.99
CA ASN A 350 24.09 -11.80 -3.63
C ASN A 350 23.74 -11.60 -5.11
N LYS A 351 23.38 -12.68 -5.82
CA LYS A 351 22.91 -12.61 -7.21
C LYS A 351 21.63 -11.79 -7.36
N LEU A 352 20.74 -11.86 -6.37
CA LEU A 352 19.50 -11.06 -6.36
C LEU A 352 19.76 -9.57 -6.12
N LYS A 353 20.81 -9.21 -5.36
CA LYS A 353 21.20 -7.81 -5.18
C LYS A 353 21.61 -7.17 -6.50
N GLU A 354 22.35 -7.88 -7.35
CA GLU A 354 22.83 -7.36 -8.64
C GLU A 354 21.72 -6.95 -9.60
N VAL A 355 20.50 -7.46 -9.45
CA VAL A 355 19.36 -7.07 -10.28
C VAL A 355 18.37 -6.16 -9.56
N ASN A 356 18.53 -5.98 -8.24
CA ASN A 356 17.64 -5.19 -7.41
C ASN A 356 17.85 -3.69 -7.66
N LEU A 357 16.79 -2.99 -8.07
CA LEU A 357 16.77 -1.56 -8.35
C LEU A 357 17.31 -0.71 -7.19
N ILE A 358 16.81 -0.94 -5.97
CA ILE A 358 17.23 -0.18 -4.79
C ILE A 358 18.73 -0.37 -4.55
N TYR A 359 19.24 -1.59 -4.73
CA TYR A 359 20.67 -1.85 -4.61
C TYR A 359 21.48 -1.16 -5.71
N GLN A 360 21.04 -1.24 -6.96
CA GLN A 360 21.70 -0.55 -8.08
C GLN A 360 21.79 0.95 -7.85
N MET A 361 20.71 1.58 -7.40
CA MET A 361 20.73 2.98 -7.04
C MET A 361 21.64 3.27 -5.84
N SER A 362 21.74 2.35 -4.86
CA SER A 362 22.61 2.54 -3.70
C SER A 362 24.11 2.53 -4.00
N ILE A 363 24.51 1.93 -5.12
CA ILE A 363 25.90 1.92 -5.63
C ILE A 363 26.27 3.28 -6.25
N THR A 364 25.27 4.02 -6.73
CA THR A 364 25.45 5.41 -7.16
C THR A 364 25.62 6.34 -5.94
N GLN A 365 25.55 7.66 -6.16
CA GLN A 365 25.55 8.66 -5.08
C GLN A 365 24.29 8.62 -4.19
N TYR A 366 23.22 7.94 -4.60
CA TYR A 366 21.93 7.97 -3.92
C TYR A 366 21.76 6.81 -2.91
N ARG A 367 22.00 7.08 -1.62
CA ARG A 367 21.81 6.09 -0.54
C ARG A 367 20.49 6.26 0.21
N GLY A 368 20.00 5.14 0.76
CA GLY A 368 18.79 5.11 1.60
C GLY A 368 17.55 5.62 0.88
N ILE A 369 17.34 5.17 -0.36
CA ILE A 369 16.15 5.50 -1.14
C ILE A 369 15.09 4.42 -0.89
N GLY A 370 13.83 4.83 -0.76
CA GLY A 370 12.71 3.90 -0.75
C GLY A 370 12.42 3.35 -2.15
N GLY A 371 11.50 2.39 -2.26
CA GLY A 371 11.04 1.89 -3.56
C GLY A 371 10.06 2.84 -4.25
N SER A 372 9.82 2.60 -5.54
CA SER A 372 8.76 3.25 -6.32
C SER A 372 8.27 2.26 -7.38
N MET A 373 7.00 1.87 -7.32
CA MET A 373 6.43 0.93 -8.29
C MET A 373 6.57 1.44 -9.73
N ILE A 374 6.35 2.74 -9.97
CA ILE A 374 6.52 3.34 -11.31
C ILE A 374 7.99 3.26 -11.73
N GLY A 375 8.90 3.57 -10.80
CA GLY A 375 10.34 3.42 -11.01
C GLY A 375 10.76 1.99 -11.35
N GLU A 376 10.20 0.99 -10.67
CA GLU A 376 10.42 -0.44 -10.93
C GLU A 376 10.00 -0.84 -12.35
N PHE A 377 8.81 -0.42 -12.80
CA PHE A 377 8.36 -0.68 -14.17
C PHE A 377 9.21 0.07 -15.21
N TYR A 378 9.65 1.30 -14.93
CA TYR A 378 10.52 2.05 -15.84
C TYR A 378 11.94 1.45 -15.91
N TYR A 379 12.55 1.10 -14.80
CA TYR A 379 13.86 0.43 -14.77
C TYR A 379 13.84 -0.90 -15.54
N ASN A 380 12.73 -1.63 -15.49
CA ASN A 380 12.61 -2.90 -16.18
C ASN A 380 12.22 -2.77 -17.66
N PHE A 381 11.43 -1.78 -18.05
CA PHE A 381 10.82 -1.75 -19.40
C PHE A 381 10.92 -0.40 -20.11
N GLY A 382 11.60 0.59 -19.53
CA GLY A 382 11.67 1.96 -20.02
C GLY A 382 10.29 2.54 -20.27
N TRP A 383 10.13 3.38 -21.28
CA TRP A 383 8.82 3.95 -21.61
C TRP A 383 7.75 2.88 -21.92
N LEU A 384 8.10 1.69 -22.37
CA LEU A 384 7.14 0.59 -22.61
C LEU A 384 6.52 0.02 -21.32
N GLY A 385 7.03 0.39 -20.14
CA GLY A 385 6.47 -0.02 -18.85
C GLY A 385 4.99 0.34 -18.66
N PHE A 386 4.45 1.33 -19.40
CA PHE A 386 3.03 1.65 -19.36
C PHE A 386 2.13 0.47 -19.80
N ILE A 387 2.61 -0.38 -20.72
CA ILE A 387 1.88 -1.58 -21.18
C ILE A 387 1.74 -2.58 -20.03
N PHE A 388 2.82 -2.77 -19.27
CA PHE A 388 2.82 -3.64 -18.10
C PHE A 388 1.98 -3.06 -16.96
N MET A 389 1.99 -1.73 -16.78
CA MET A 389 1.09 -1.05 -15.85
C MET A 389 -0.39 -1.24 -16.21
N PHE A 390 -0.72 -1.20 -17.50
CA PHE A 390 -2.07 -1.52 -17.99
C PHE A 390 -2.47 -2.95 -17.65
N ALA A 391 -1.60 -3.93 -17.92
CA ALA A 391 -1.84 -5.33 -17.55
C ALA A 391 -1.99 -5.51 -16.04
N PHE A 392 -1.17 -4.80 -15.25
CA PHE A 392 -1.24 -4.81 -13.79
C PHE A 392 -2.52 -4.18 -13.25
N GLY A 393 -3.02 -3.11 -13.88
CA GLY A 393 -4.32 -2.51 -13.62
C GLY A 393 -5.48 -3.50 -13.79
N ASP A 394 -5.47 -4.27 -14.88
CA ASP A 394 -6.45 -5.34 -15.11
C ASP A 394 -6.34 -6.46 -14.05
N LEU A 395 -5.12 -6.87 -13.69
CA LEU A 395 -4.91 -7.86 -12.63
C LEU A 395 -5.53 -7.39 -11.30
N CYS A 396 -5.22 -6.17 -10.88
CA CYS A 396 -5.79 -5.57 -9.67
C CYS A 396 -7.31 -5.44 -9.78
N ALA A 397 -7.85 -5.08 -10.95
CA ALA A 397 -9.29 -5.02 -11.18
C ALA A 397 -9.99 -6.38 -11.00
N LYS A 398 -9.38 -7.45 -11.51
CA LYS A 398 -9.88 -8.82 -11.35
C LYS A 398 -9.83 -9.27 -9.90
N LEU A 399 -8.75 -8.97 -9.18
CA LEU A 399 -8.60 -9.32 -7.77
C LEU A 399 -9.61 -8.57 -6.89
N SER A 400 -9.79 -7.26 -7.11
CA SER A 400 -10.68 -6.44 -6.28
C SER A 400 -12.14 -6.89 -6.42
N ARG A 401 -12.59 -7.18 -7.66
CA ARG A 401 -13.96 -7.62 -7.92
C ARG A 401 -14.33 -8.92 -7.23
N LYS A 402 -13.36 -9.83 -7.06
CA LYS A 402 -13.58 -11.06 -6.29
C LYS A 402 -14.03 -10.71 -4.88
N ILE A 403 -13.37 -9.77 -4.20
CA ILE A 403 -13.71 -9.34 -2.85
C ILE A 403 -15.04 -8.60 -2.80
N SER A 404 -15.29 -7.72 -3.76
CA SER A 404 -16.39 -6.75 -3.66
C SER A 404 -17.73 -7.26 -4.21
N PHE A 405 -17.76 -8.14 -5.23
CA PHE A 405 -18.98 -8.33 -6.02
C PHE A 405 -19.23 -9.73 -6.63
N ASP A 406 -18.35 -10.71 -6.44
CA ASP A 406 -18.58 -12.06 -6.96
C ASP A 406 -19.14 -13.04 -5.92
N GLU A 407 -19.88 -14.01 -6.46
CA GLU A 407 -20.59 -15.13 -5.84
C GLU A 407 -19.98 -15.67 -4.55
N LYS A 408 -20.83 -16.02 -3.56
CA LYS A 408 -20.55 -16.85 -2.37
C LYS A 408 -19.06 -16.95 -1.99
N ILE A 409 -18.39 -15.82 -1.77
CA ILE A 409 -16.96 -15.87 -1.46
C ILE A 409 -16.79 -16.46 -0.07
N ASP A 410 -15.91 -17.44 0.04
CA ASP A 410 -15.56 -18.02 1.33
C ASP A 410 -14.76 -17.01 2.16
N SER A 411 -15.00 -17.00 3.48
CA SER A 411 -14.36 -16.06 4.40
C SER A 411 -12.83 -16.13 4.36
N VAL A 412 -12.25 -17.31 4.08
CA VAL A 412 -10.80 -17.49 3.93
C VAL A 412 -10.30 -16.85 2.64
N GLN A 413 -11.02 -17.00 1.53
CA GLN A 413 -10.66 -16.37 0.26
C GLN A 413 -10.72 -14.85 0.36
N ALA A 414 -11.74 -14.30 1.01
CA ALA A 414 -11.82 -12.87 1.30
C ALA A 414 -10.59 -12.39 2.08
N ALA A 415 -10.22 -13.10 3.17
CA ALA A 415 -9.06 -12.76 3.99
C ALA A 415 -7.75 -12.78 3.19
N LEU A 416 -7.55 -13.79 2.34
CA LEU A 416 -6.37 -13.93 1.48
C LEU A 416 -6.27 -12.80 0.45
N TYR A 417 -7.36 -12.46 -0.23
CA TYR A 417 -7.33 -11.38 -1.21
C TYR A 417 -7.10 -10.02 -0.54
N ILE A 418 -7.66 -9.81 0.65
CA ILE A 418 -7.43 -8.62 1.46
C ILE A 418 -5.95 -8.54 1.86
N ALA A 419 -5.36 -9.61 2.40
CA ALA A 419 -3.92 -9.66 2.70
C ALA A 419 -3.04 -9.36 1.48
N LEU A 420 -3.38 -9.91 0.30
CA LEU A 420 -2.69 -9.61 -0.95
C LEU A 420 -2.77 -8.11 -1.29
N PHE A 421 -3.95 -7.49 -1.23
CA PHE A 421 -4.13 -6.08 -1.53
C PHE A 421 -3.34 -5.15 -0.61
N GLN A 422 -3.19 -5.49 0.67
CA GLN A 422 -2.33 -4.72 1.58
C GLN A 422 -0.88 -4.68 1.07
N ASN A 423 -0.35 -5.82 0.62
CA ASN A 423 1.00 -5.89 0.05
C ASN A 423 1.12 -5.16 -1.28
N LEU A 424 0.09 -5.22 -2.13
CA LEU A 424 0.08 -4.47 -3.38
C LEU A 424 0.09 -2.95 -3.13
N ILE A 425 -0.72 -2.43 -2.19
CA ILE A 425 -0.69 -0.99 -1.85
C ILE A 425 0.69 -0.58 -1.33
N TRP A 426 1.31 -1.41 -0.49
CA TRP A 426 2.65 -1.13 0.00
C TRP A 426 3.70 -1.15 -1.11
N PHE A 427 3.54 -2.02 -2.12
CA PHE A 427 4.43 -2.09 -3.29
C PHE A 427 4.56 -0.76 -4.04
N ILE A 428 3.57 0.15 -3.95
CA ILE A 428 3.67 1.50 -4.53
C ILE A 428 4.97 2.21 -4.10
N ARG A 429 5.43 1.98 -2.86
CA ARG A 429 6.65 2.57 -2.25
C ARG A 429 7.72 1.52 -1.89
N ASP A 430 7.56 0.28 -2.35
CA ASP A 430 8.50 -0.80 -2.04
C ASP A 430 9.10 -1.38 -3.32
N SER A 431 10.07 -2.27 -3.19
CA SER A 431 10.65 -2.98 -4.32
C SER A 431 9.89 -4.25 -4.65
N ILE A 432 9.86 -4.59 -5.94
CA ILE A 432 9.28 -5.85 -6.43
C ILE A 432 9.97 -7.05 -5.81
N MET A 433 11.26 -6.92 -5.48
CA MET A 433 12.06 -7.94 -4.80
C MET A 433 11.50 -8.36 -3.44
N SER A 434 10.72 -7.50 -2.78
CA SER A 434 10.11 -7.83 -1.49
C SER A 434 8.80 -8.61 -1.62
N LEU A 435 8.09 -8.46 -2.74
CA LEU A 435 6.70 -8.87 -2.87
C LEU A 435 6.50 -10.40 -2.91
N PRO A 436 7.27 -11.18 -3.71
CA PRO A 436 7.10 -12.64 -3.77
C PRO A 436 7.29 -13.34 -2.42
N ARG A 437 8.35 -13.00 -1.67
CA ARG A 437 8.59 -13.57 -0.34
C ARG A 437 7.46 -13.23 0.64
N LYS A 438 6.96 -11.98 0.64
CA LYS A 438 5.79 -11.61 1.45
C LYS A 438 4.57 -12.45 1.06
N CYS A 439 4.28 -12.58 -0.23
CA CYS A 439 3.17 -13.41 -0.72
C CYS A 439 3.30 -14.90 -0.32
N LEU A 440 4.51 -15.45 -0.30
CA LEU A 440 4.74 -16.83 0.16
C LEU A 440 4.28 -17.01 1.61
N PHE A 441 4.79 -16.21 2.54
CA PHE A 441 4.43 -16.36 3.94
C PHE A 441 2.99 -15.91 4.21
N GLU A 442 2.57 -14.78 3.66
CA GLU A 442 1.30 -14.15 4.01
C GLU A 442 0.08 -14.76 3.29
N LEU A 443 0.27 -15.53 2.21
CA LEU A 443 -0.83 -16.16 1.47
C LEU A 443 -0.74 -17.69 1.45
N ILE A 444 0.44 -18.25 1.17
CA ILE A 444 0.58 -19.71 1.02
C ILE A 444 0.47 -20.39 2.38
N LEU A 445 1.09 -19.86 3.43
CA LEU A 445 1.00 -20.47 4.77
C LEU A 445 -0.45 -20.48 5.33
N PRO A 446 -1.22 -19.37 5.31
CA PRO A 446 -2.63 -19.42 5.69
C PRO A 446 -3.46 -20.37 4.82
N TYR A 447 -3.14 -20.50 3.52
CA TYR A 447 -3.81 -21.45 2.64
C TYR A 447 -3.49 -22.92 3.01
N ILE A 448 -2.25 -23.23 3.37
CA ILE A 448 -1.88 -24.55 3.90
C ILE A 448 -2.67 -24.85 5.19
N LEU A 449 -2.74 -23.88 6.12
CA LEU A 449 -3.55 -24.02 7.34
C LEU A 449 -5.02 -24.27 7.03
N TYR A 450 -5.57 -23.59 6.03
CA TYR A 450 -6.93 -23.84 5.55
C TYR A 450 -7.12 -25.30 5.10
N LEU A 451 -6.20 -25.85 4.31
CA LEU A 451 -6.27 -27.24 3.85
C LEU A 451 -6.21 -28.24 5.02
N ILE A 452 -5.34 -27.99 6.00
CA ILE A 452 -5.22 -28.83 7.20
C ILE A 452 -6.51 -28.80 8.01
N ILE A 453 -7.01 -27.61 8.34
CA ILE A 453 -8.22 -27.42 9.14
C ILE A 453 -9.43 -28.05 8.43
N LYS A 454 -9.57 -27.84 7.12
CA LYS A 454 -10.65 -28.44 6.33
C LYS A 454 -10.63 -29.97 6.42
N LYS A 455 -9.47 -30.61 6.33
CA LYS A 455 -9.35 -32.08 6.50
C LYS A 455 -9.78 -32.53 7.90
N VAL A 456 -9.33 -31.84 8.96
CA VAL A 456 -9.68 -32.20 10.34
C VAL A 456 -11.19 -32.08 10.61
N PHE A 457 -11.83 -31.01 10.14
CA PHE A 457 -13.28 -30.83 10.32
C PHE A 457 -14.11 -31.83 9.51
N VAL A 458 -13.72 -32.17 8.29
CA VAL A 458 -14.41 -33.20 7.48
C VAL A 458 -14.32 -34.58 8.13
N VAL A 459 -13.16 -34.94 8.68
CA VAL A 459 -12.97 -36.21 9.41
C VAL A 459 -13.85 -36.25 10.66
N LYS A 460 -13.96 -35.13 11.40
CA LYS A 460 -14.79 -35.06 12.61
C LYS A 460 -16.27 -35.26 12.33
N VAL A 461 -16.82 -34.62 11.28
CA VAL A 461 -18.23 -34.81 10.87
C VAL A 461 -18.50 -36.25 10.42
N HIS A 462 -17.57 -36.88 9.69
CA HIS A 462 -17.69 -38.30 9.33
C HIS A 462 -17.65 -39.22 10.57
N SER A 463 -16.82 -38.90 11.56
CA SER A 463 -16.74 -39.68 12.81
C SER A 463 -17.99 -39.55 13.69
N GLU A 464 -18.59 -38.36 13.75
CA GLU A 464 -19.82 -38.09 14.51
C GLU A 464 -21.04 -38.74 13.84
N ASN A 465 -21.14 -38.69 12.51
CA ASN A 465 -22.20 -39.40 11.77
C ASN A 465 -22.05 -40.92 11.87
N LYS A 466 -20.82 -41.45 11.88
CA LYS A 466 -20.57 -42.88 12.09
C LYS A 466 -20.92 -43.33 13.51
N LYS A 467 -20.65 -42.50 14.54
CA LYS A 467 -21.08 -42.76 15.92
C LYS A 467 -22.60 -42.79 16.05
N LYS A 468 -23.28 -41.78 15.49
CA LYS A 468 -24.76 -41.72 15.50
C LYS A 468 -25.40 -42.92 14.82
N TYR A 469 -24.85 -43.37 13.70
CA TYR A 469 -25.34 -44.54 12.98
C TYR A 469 -25.13 -45.87 13.76
N ILE A 470 -24.12 -45.94 14.62
CA ILE A 470 -23.87 -47.09 15.50
C ILE A 470 -24.82 -47.04 16.71
N GLU A 471 -25.05 -45.86 17.29
CA GLU A 471 -25.98 -45.66 18.40
C GLU A 471 -27.46 -45.86 17.98
N GLU A 472 -27.84 -45.63 16.72
CA GLU A 472 -29.19 -45.93 16.20
C GLU A 472 -29.42 -47.42 15.88
N LYS A 473 -28.37 -48.25 15.89
CA LYS A 473 -28.43 -49.70 15.58
C LYS A 473 -28.28 -50.60 16.80
N ILE A 474 -27.99 -50.05 17.97
CA ILE A 474 -27.94 -50.73 19.27
C ILE A 474 -29.22 -50.37 20.01
#